data_AF-W5YV31-F1
#
_entry.id   AF-W5YV31-F1
#
_cell.length_a   1.000
_cell.length_b   1.000
_cell.length_c   1.000
_cell.angle_alpha   90.00
_cell.angle_beta   90.00
_cell.angle_gamma   90.00
#
_symmetry.space_group_name_H-M   'P 1'
#
loop_
_entity.id
_entity.type
_entity.pdbx_description
1 polymer ?
#
loop_
_entity_poly.entity_id
_entity_poly.type
_entity_poly.pdbx_seq_one_letter_code
_entity_poly.pdbx_strand_id
1 'polypeptide(L)' 'MRAPQPQKRSPGWFFRNNHQFLALSQVPQTLNTTASEITDAVSRGEIQIERINGCKAVALDELFRYIEKKAG' A
#
# COMPACT_ATOMS: atom_id res chain seq x y z
N MET A 1 -12.78 -29.53 -9.58
CA MET A 1 -12.42 -28.58 -8.50
C MET A 1 -11.09 -27.93 -8.86
N ARG A 2 -11.04 -26.60 -9.02
CA ARG A 2 -9.81 -25.88 -9.40
C ARG A 2 -9.00 -25.68 -8.12
N ALA A 3 -7.78 -26.20 -8.06
CA ALA A 3 -6.87 -25.95 -6.93
C ALA A 3 -6.70 -24.43 -6.75
N PRO A 4 -6.72 -23.91 -5.50
CA PRO A 4 -6.38 -22.51 -5.28
C PRO A 4 -4.97 -22.31 -5.82
N GLN A 5 -4.83 -21.47 -6.85
CA GLN A 5 -3.52 -21.12 -7.36
C GLN A 5 -2.71 -20.53 -6.20
N PRO A 6 -1.42 -20.87 -6.04
CA PRO A 6 -0.59 -20.21 -5.05
C PRO A 6 -0.61 -18.72 -5.39
N GLN A 7 -1.29 -17.93 -4.55
CA GLN A 7 -1.25 -16.47 -4.67
C GLN A 7 0.22 -16.11 -4.64
N LYS A 8 0.73 -15.58 -5.76
CA LYS A 8 2.12 -15.19 -5.93
C LYS A 8 2.44 -14.22 -4.81
N ARG A 9 3.13 -14.71 -3.77
CA ARG A 9 3.52 -13.92 -2.61
C ARG A 9 4.66 -13.03 -3.06
N SER A 10 4.32 -11.89 -3.65
CA SER A 10 5.32 -10.83 -3.87
C SER A 10 5.62 -10.19 -2.52
N PRO A 11 6.90 -10.08 -2.12
CA PRO A 11 7.28 -9.38 -0.90
C PRO A 11 6.66 -7.98 -0.86
N GLY A 12 6.09 -7.65 0.30
CA GLY A 12 5.45 -6.35 0.52
C GLY A 12 4.03 -6.21 -0.04
N TRP A 13 3.47 -7.23 -0.69
CA TRP A 13 2.05 -7.24 -1.06
C TRP A 13 1.25 -8.09 -0.07
N PHE A 14 0.12 -7.55 0.39
CA PHE A 14 -0.81 -8.26 1.26
C PHE A 14 -2.22 -8.25 0.68
N PHE A 15 -2.97 -9.29 1.02
CA PHE A 15 -4.37 -9.45 0.62
C PHE A 15 -5.20 -9.70 1.87
N ARG A 16 -6.27 -8.93 2.07
CA ARG A 16 -7.22 -9.11 3.17
C ARG A 16 -8.62 -8.81 2.67
N ASN A 17 -9.56 -9.76 2.83
CA ASN A 17 -10.96 -9.59 2.43
C ASN A 17 -11.13 -9.07 0.99
N ASN A 18 -10.37 -9.64 0.05
CA ASN A 18 -10.36 -9.22 -1.36
C ASN A 18 -9.82 -7.81 -1.63
N HIS A 19 -9.29 -7.13 -0.62
CA HIS A 19 -8.58 -5.85 -0.77
C HIS A 19 -7.08 -6.11 -0.84
N GLN A 20 -6.41 -5.34 -1.68
CA GLN A 20 -4.97 -5.38 -1.86
C GLN A 20 -4.30 -4.26 -1.08
N PHE A 21 -3.19 -4.59 -0.46
CA PHE A 21 -2.40 -3.68 0.34
C PHE A 21 -0.94 -3.76 -0.06
N LEU A 22 -0.26 -2.63 0.02
CA LEU A 22 1.16 -2.51 -0.22
C LEU A 22 1.86 -2.13 1.09
N ALA A 23 2.95 -2.80 1.41
CA ALA A 23 3.80 -2.45 2.53
C ALA A 23 4.27 -1.01 2.39
N LEU A 24 4.22 -0.24 3.48
CA LEU A 24 4.62 1.16 3.46
C LEU A 24 6.06 1.35 2.96
N SER A 25 6.94 0.39 3.23
CA SER A 25 8.34 0.40 2.75
C SER A 25 8.49 0.25 1.24
N GLN A 26 7.47 -0.27 0.54
CA GLN A 26 7.46 -0.45 -0.91
C GLN A 26 6.79 0.71 -1.65
N VAL A 27 6.03 1.54 -0.95
CA VAL A 27 5.32 2.70 -1.53
C VAL A 27 6.27 3.67 -2.24
N PRO A 28 7.42 4.09 -1.65
CA PRO A 28 8.34 5.03 -2.30
C PRO A 28 8.83 4.55 -3.67
N GLN A 29 9.18 3.27 -3.76
CA GLN A 29 9.65 2.65 -5.01
C GLN A 29 8.51 2.51 -6.03
N THR A 30 7.30 2.22 -5.56
CA THR A 30 6.13 2.02 -6.43
C THR A 30 5.63 3.33 -7.03
N LEU A 31 5.67 4.42 -6.26
CA LEU A 31 5.19 5.74 -6.67
C LEU A 31 6.30 6.68 -7.16
N ASN A 32 7.55 6.19 -7.26
CA ASN A 32 8.73 6.98 -7.60
C ASN A 32 8.82 8.29 -6.77
N THR A 33 8.68 8.15 -5.45
CA THR A 33 8.66 9.24 -4.47
C THR A 33 9.64 8.91 -3.34
N THR A 34 9.96 9.89 -2.50
CA THR A 34 10.88 9.68 -1.37
C THR A 34 10.18 9.09 -0.15
N ALA A 35 10.93 8.40 0.69
CA ALA A 35 10.41 7.92 1.98
C ALA A 35 9.96 9.07 2.90
N SER A 36 10.61 10.24 2.81
CA SER A 36 10.17 11.45 3.54
C SER A 36 8.82 11.93 3.08
N GLU A 37 8.57 12.05 1.77
CA GLU A 37 7.25 12.47 1.26
C GLU A 37 6.13 11.56 1.75
N ILE A 38 6.34 10.24 1.74
CA ILE A 38 5.35 9.28 2.26
C ILE A 38 5.20 9.41 3.78
N THR A 39 6.28 9.60 4.52
CA THR A 39 6.24 9.79 5.98
C THR A 39 5.47 11.07 6.34
N ASP A 40 5.68 12.14 5.58
CA ASP A 40 4.97 13.40 5.75
C ASP A 40 3.49 13.25 5.41
N ALA A 41 3.14 12.60 4.29
CA ALA A 41 1.76 12.36 3.89
C ALA A 41 1.00 11.54 4.94
N VAL A 42 1.65 10.52 5.51
CA VAL A 42 1.13 9.76 6.65
C VAL A 42 0.94 10.67 7.86
N SER A 43 1.93 11.50 8.18
CA SER A 43 1.87 12.41 9.36
C SER A 43 0.80 13.48 9.21
N ARG A 44 0.51 13.92 7.98
CA ARG A 44 -0.58 14.83 7.63
C ARG A 44 -1.96 14.14 7.57
N GLY A 45 -2.01 12.81 7.69
CA GLY A 45 -3.24 12.02 7.60
C GLY A 45 -3.77 11.86 6.18
N GLU A 46 -2.97 12.19 5.17
CA GLU A 46 -3.31 12.06 3.74
C GLU A 46 -3.28 10.60 3.28
N ILE A 47 -2.49 9.76 3.96
CA ILE A 47 -2.39 8.31 3.73
C ILE A 47 -2.74 7.58 5.02
N GLN A 48 -3.78 6.75 4.99
CA GLN A 48 -4.15 5.89 6.10
C GLN A 48 -3.31 4.60 6.12
N ILE A 49 -2.72 4.27 7.27
CA ILE A 49 -1.93 3.05 7.46
C ILE A 49 -2.75 2.00 8.18
N GLU A 50 -2.72 0.77 7.66
CA GLU A 50 -3.19 -0.42 8.35
C GLU A 50 -2.02 -1.29 8.83
N ARG A 51 -2.26 -2.06 9.90
CA ARG A 51 -1.34 -3.11 10.35
C ARG A 51 -1.85 -4.47 9.87
N ILE A 52 -1.08 -5.11 9.00
CA ILE A 52 -1.36 -6.46 8.50
C ILE A 52 -0.20 -7.36 8.89
N ASN A 53 -0.46 -8.38 9.72
CA ASN A 53 0.54 -9.33 10.20
C ASN A 53 1.80 -8.66 10.80
N GLY A 54 1.63 -7.54 11.50
CA GLY A 54 2.73 -6.75 12.09
C GLY A 54 3.42 -5.77 11.14
N CYS A 55 3.11 -5.81 9.84
CA CYS A 55 3.63 -4.85 8.86
C CYS A 55 2.70 -3.64 8.72
N LYS A 56 3.29 -2.43 8.62
CA LYS A 56 2.59 -1.23 8.16
C LYS A 56 2.33 -1.37 6.67
N ALA A 57 1.07 -1.31 6.27
CA ALA A 57 0.63 -1.40 4.89
C ALA A 57 -0.41 -0.32 4.60
N VAL A 58 -0.59 -0.02 3.32
CA VAL A 58 -1.54 0.96 2.82
C VAL A 58 -2.43 0.26 1.80
N ALA A 59 -3.74 0.51 1.85
CA ALA A 59 -4.66 -0.01 0.84
C ALA A 59 -4.35 0.59 -0.54
N LEU A 60 -4.45 -0.21 -1.59
CA LEU A 60 -4.21 0.28 -2.95
C LEU A 60 -5.15 1.44 -3.32
N ASP A 61 -6.42 1.37 -2.91
CA ASP A 61 -7.41 2.42 -3.16
C ASP A 61 -7.02 3.76 -2.50
N GLU A 62 -6.41 3.72 -1.32
CA GLU A 62 -5.90 4.92 -0.64
C GLU A 62 -4.67 5.49 -1.37
N LEU A 63 -3.78 4.64 -1.88
CA LEU A 63 -2.66 5.09 -2.70
C LEU A 63 -3.15 5.75 -3.99
N PHE A 64 -4.17 5.20 -4.66
CA PHE A 64 -4.75 5.82 -5.85
C PHE A 64 -5.33 7.21 -5.54
N ARG A 65 -6.13 7.33 -4.47
CA ARG A 65 -6.67 8.62 -4.01
C ARG A 65 -5.58 9.65 -3.71
N TYR A 66 -4.47 9.21 -3.10
CA TYR A 66 -3.33 10.08 -2.82
C TYR A 66 -2.68 10.59 -4.11
N ILE A 67 -2.47 9.72 -5.09
CA ILE A 67 -1.91 10.08 -6.41
C ILE A 67 -2.84 11.06 -7.14
N GLU A 68 -4.16 10.77 -7.17
CA GLU A 68 -5.16 11.64 -7.80
C GLU A 68 -5.15 13.05 -7.19
N LYS A 69 -5.06 13.15 -5.85
CA LYS A 69 -4.95 14.45 -5.17
C LYS A 69 -3.65 15.20 -5.47
N LYS A 70 -2.54 14.48 -5.73
CA LYS A 70 -1.24 15.09 -6.07
C LYS A 70 -1.19 15.56 -7.54
N ALA A 71 -2.00 14.96 -8.41
CA ALA A 71 -2.02 15.25 -9.85
C ALA A 71 -3.00 16.37 -10.25
N GLY A 72 -3.95 16.72 -9.38
CA GLY A 72 -4.87 17.87 -9.56
C GLY A 72 -4.34 19.14 -8.92
#